data_AF-A0A4P5RJZ9-F1
#
_entry.id   AF-A0A4P5RJZ9-F1
#
_cell.length_a   1.000
_cell.length_b   1.000
_cell.length_c   1.000
_cell.angle_alpha   90.00
_cell.angle_beta   90.00
_cell.angle_gamma   90.00
#
_symmetry.space_group_name_H-M   'P 1'
#
loop_
_entity.id
_entity.type
_entity.pdbx_description
1 polymer ?
#
loop_
_entity_poly.entity_id
_entity_poly.type
_entity_poly.pdbx_seq_one_letter_code
_entity_poly.pdbx_strand_id
1 'polypeptide(L)' 'MRGAFGIAENIYPRGELILIDDVVTTGATVSEAARALNSHGFAVLGSVTACVAQPLR' A
#
# COMPACT_ATOMS: atom_id res chain seq x y z
N MET A 1 10.02 11.53 -9.93
CA MET A 1 10.45 10.11 -9.91
C MET A 1 9.22 9.24 -10.15
N ARG A 2 9.31 8.17 -10.95
CA ARG A 2 8.29 7.09 -10.94
C ARG A 2 8.61 6.18 -9.76
N GLY A 3 7.64 5.92 -8.88
CA GLY A 3 7.82 5.00 -7.75
C GLY A 3 7.85 3.53 -8.19
N ALA A 4 8.02 2.61 -7.24
CA ALA A 4 8.11 1.17 -7.51
C ALA A 4 6.78 0.52 -7.92
N PHE A 5 5.64 1.12 -7.59
CA PHE A 5 4.32 0.61 -7.98
C PHE A 5 3.60 1.50 -9.00
N GLY A 6 2.87 0.82 -9.90
CA GLY A 6 1.89 1.40 -10.82
C GLY A 6 0.52 0.76 -10.61
N ILE A 7 -0.52 1.38 -11.18
CA ILE A 7 -1.88 0.87 -11.15
C ILE A 7 -2.17 0.17 -12.47
N ALA A 8 -2.73 -1.05 -12.42
CA ALA A 8 -3.13 -1.73 -13.64
C ALA A 8 -4.31 -1.00 -14.30
N GLU A 9 -4.44 -1.18 -15.60
CA GLU A 9 -5.55 -0.57 -16.34
C GLU A 9 -6.89 -1.23 -15.98
N ASN A 10 -7.99 -0.51 -16.18
CA ASN A 10 -9.36 -1.00 -15.98
C ASN A 10 -9.69 -1.51 -14.57
N ILE A 11 -9.07 -0.95 -13.53
CA ILE A 11 -9.46 -1.20 -12.14
C ILE A 11 -10.44 -0.12 -11.67
N TYR A 12 -11.60 -0.54 -11.17
CA TYR A 12 -12.66 0.33 -10.67
C TYR A 12 -13.02 -0.06 -9.24
N PRO A 13 -12.15 0.23 -8.25
CA PRO A 13 -12.46 -0.05 -6.87
C PRO A 13 -13.70 0.77 -6.46
N ARG A 14 -14.58 0.15 -5.66
CA ARG A 14 -15.75 0.82 -5.10
C ARG A 14 -15.47 1.15 -3.64
N GLY A 15 -15.61 2.42 -3.28
CA GLY A 15 -15.39 2.88 -1.91
C GLY A 15 -13.93 3.00 -1.54
N GLU A 16 -13.67 2.94 -0.23
CA GLU A 16 -12.34 3.12 0.34
C GLU A 16 -11.55 1.81 0.38
N LEU A 17 -10.22 1.91 0.35
CA LEU A 17 -9.31 0.77 0.21
C LEU A 17 -8.58 0.47 1.52
N ILE A 18 -8.44 -0.82 1.81
CA ILE A 18 -7.54 -1.35 2.85
C ILE A 18 -6.43 -2.12 2.16
N LEU A 19 -5.18 -1.78 2.48
CA LEU A 19 -4.01 -2.52 2.01
C LEU A 19 -3.80 -3.75 2.89
N ILE A 20 -3.50 -4.90 2.27
CA ILE A 20 -3.22 -6.14 2.99
C ILE A 20 -1.82 -6.60 2.60
N ASP A 21 -0.98 -6.87 3.60
CA ASP A 21 0.36 -7.40 3.44
C ASP A 21 0.65 -8.43 4.53
N ASP A 22 1.47 -9.45 4.28
CA ASP A 22 1.74 -10.48 5.29
C ASP A 22 2.64 -9.96 6.41
N VAL A 23 3.74 -9.28 6.05
CA VAL A 23 4.75 -8.78 6.97
C VAL A 23 5.14 -7.35 6.60
N VAL A 24 4.93 -6.41 7.51
CA VAL A 24 5.54 -5.08 7.41
C VAL A 24 6.92 -5.08 8.04
N THR A 25 7.93 -4.69 7.25
CA THR A 25 9.29 -4.42 7.76
C THR A 25 9.47 -2.92 8.01
N THR A 26 10.03 -2.17 7.06
CA THR A 26 10.20 -0.71 7.13
C THR A 26 8.93 0.05 6.79
N GLY A 27 7.90 -0.62 6.28
CA GLY A 27 6.69 0.01 5.76
C GLY A 27 6.82 0.58 4.35
N ALA A 28 7.97 0.39 3.68
CA ALA A 28 8.20 0.91 2.33
C ALA A 28 7.18 0.39 1.31
N THR A 29 6.88 -0.91 1.33
CA THR A 29 5.90 -1.55 0.43
C THR A 29 4.51 -0.93 0.59
N VAL A 30 4.00 -0.87 1.83
CA VAL A 30 2.69 -0.27 2.14
C VAL A 30 2.64 1.21 1.76
N SER A 31 3.69 1.97 2.08
CA SER A 31 3.76 3.40 1.78
C SER A 31 3.74 3.66 0.27
N GLU A 32 4.46 2.83 -0.49
CA GLU A 32 4.51 2.94 -1.94
C GLU A 32 3.19 2.53 -2.61
N ALA A 33 2.49 1.54 -2.06
CA ALA A 33 1.14 1.16 -2.52
C ALA A 33 0.12 2.27 -2.25
N ALA A 34 0.15 2.85 -1.05
CA ALA A 34 -0.70 3.98 -0.70
C ALA A 34 -0.40 5.18 -1.62
N ARG A 35 0.87 5.48 -1.88
CA ARG A 35 1.28 6.54 -2.82
C ARG A 35 0.72 6.29 -4.22
N ALA A 36 0.85 5.08 -4.76
CA ALA A 36 0.37 4.75 -6.09
C ALA A 36 -1.16 4.81 -6.21
N LEU A 37 -1.91 4.34 -5.22
CA LEU A 37 -3.37 4.41 -5.20
C LEU A 37 -3.88 5.84 -5.03
N ASN A 38 -3.33 6.57 -4.06
CA ASN A 38 -3.71 7.97 -3.79
C ASN A 38 -3.40 8.87 -5.00
N SER A 39 -2.31 8.62 -5.74
CA SER A 39 -2.00 9.41 -6.95
C SER A 39 -2.98 9.18 -8.10
N HIS A 40 -3.81 8.13 -8.04
CA HIS A 40 -4.88 7.84 -9.00
C HIS A 40 -6.28 8.18 -8.43
N GLY A 41 -6.35 8.88 -7.30
CA GLY A 41 -7.60 9.35 -6.70
C GLY A 41 -8.33 8.31 -5.86
N PHE A 42 -7.74 7.15 -5.60
CA PHE A 42 -8.31 6.16 -4.68
C PHE A 42 -7.95 6.50 -3.23
N ALA A 43 -8.92 6.38 -2.33
CA ALA A 43 -8.72 6.66 -0.91
C ALA A 43 -8.29 5.39 -0.17
N VAL A 44 -7.07 5.36 0.39
CA VAL A 44 -6.59 4.30 1.27
C VAL A 44 -6.84 4.67 2.73
N LEU A 45 -7.58 3.84 3.46
CA LEU A 45 -7.86 4.03 4.90
C LEU A 45 -6.69 3.66 5.80
N GLY A 46 -5.91 2.67 5.37
CA GLY A 46 -4.81 2.13 6.15
C GLY A 46 -4.40 0.76 5.63
N SER A 47 -3.57 0.07 6.42
CA SER A 47 -3.08 -1.26 6.11
C SER A 47 -3.32 -2.24 7.25
N VAL A 48 -3.62 -3.48 6.91
CA VAL A 48 -3.65 -4.62 7.81
C VAL A 48 -2.49 -5.53 7.47
N THR A 49 -1.76 -5.97 8.50
CA THR A 49 -0.67 -6.92 8.33
C THR A 49 -0.73 -8.01 9.39
N ALA A 50 -0.28 -9.22 9.05
CA ALA A 50 -0.21 -10.31 10.01
C ALA A 50 0.95 -10.12 11.00
N CYS A 51 2.02 -9.48 10.56
CA CYS A 51 3.26 -9.35 11.33
C CYS A 51 3.92 -7.98 11.12
N VAL A 52 4.58 -7.48 12.16
CA VAL A 52 5.51 -6.36 12.05
C VAL A 52 6.90 -6.84 12.46
N ALA A 53 7.88 -6.72 11.58
CA ALA A 53 9.24 -7.13 11.85
C ALA A 53 9.88 -6.21 12.90
N GLN A 54 10.53 -6.79 13.89
CA GLN A 54 11.30 -6.03 14.86
C GLN A 54 12.67 -5.66 14.26
N PRO A 55 13.13 -4.40 14.41
CA PRO A 55 14.49 -4.03 14.04
C PRO A 55 15.51 -4.91 14.78
N LEU A 56 16.52 -5.36 14.05
CA LEU A 56 17.65 -6.06 14.67
C LEU A 56 18.40 -5.07 15.59
N ARG A 57 18.61 -5.49 16.84
CA ARG A 57 19.47 -4.80 17.80
C ARG A 57 20.91 -5.23 17.66
#